data_AF-A0A2V5WSF0-F1
#
_entry.id   AF-A0A2V5WSF0-F1
#
_cell.length_a   1.000
_cell.length_b   1.000
_cell.length_c   1.000
_cell.angle_alpha   90.00
_cell.angle_beta   90.00
_cell.angle_gamma   90.00
#
_symmetry.space_group_name_H-M   'P 1'
#
loop_
_entity.id
_entity.type
_entity.pdbx_description
1 polymer ?
#
loop_
_entity_poly.entity_id
_entity_poly.type
_entity_poly.pdbx_seq_one_letter_code
_entity_poly.pdbx_strand_id
1 'polypeptide(L)' 'MDKRELQDRTRRFALRVLKLVDALPNTIAGRAISSQLVRSAMSVGANHRAACRARSRVEFAAKLGTVLEE' A
#
# COMPACT_ATOMS: atom_id res chain seq x y z
N MET A 1 17.63 6.43 2.27
CA MET A 1 16.26 6.15 2.77
C MET A 1 16.34 4.90 3.61
N ASP A 2 16.04 5.01 4.90
CA ASP A 2 16.10 3.87 5.83
C ASP A 2 14.77 3.08 5.83
N LYS A 3 14.81 1.80 6.22
CA LYS A 3 13.65 0.91 6.31
C LYS A 3 12.51 1.55 7.10
N ARG A 4 12.84 2.24 8.20
CA ARG A 4 11.88 2.89 9.09
C ARG A 4 11.19 4.09 8.41
N GLU A 5 11.95 4.84 7.62
CA GLU A 5 11.42 5.97 6.85
C GLU A 5 10.39 5.50 5.81
N LEU A 6 10.66 4.40 5.11
CA LEU A 6 9.72 3.84 4.13
C LEU A 6 8.47 3.25 4.79
N GLN A 7 8.58 2.65 5.99
CA GLN A 7 7.41 2.24 6.79
C GLN A 7 6.53 3.43 7.15
N ASP A 8 7.11 4.53 7.63
CA ASP A 8 6.34 5.71 8.01
C ASP A 8 5.71 6.40 6.80
N ARG A 9 6.38 6.39 5.65
CA ARG A 9 5.82 6.93 4.40
C ARG A 9 4.65 6.11 3.91
N THR A 10 4.77 4.78 3.88
CA THR A 10 3.67 3.89 3.44
C THR A 10 2.47 3.94 4.39
N ARG A 11 2.70 4.06 5.70
CA ARG A 11 1.64 4.30 6.69
C ARG A 11 0.92 5.63 6.46
N ARG A 12 1.68 6.73 6.29
CA ARG A 12 1.09 8.05 6.02
C ARG A 12 0.31 8.09 4.72
N PHE A 13 0.80 7.40 3.69
CA PHE A 13 0.09 7.25 2.42
C PHE A 13 -1.27 6.57 2.60
N ALA A 14 -1.32 5.43 3.30
CA ALA A 14 -2.58 4.73 3.58
C ALA A 14 -3.58 5.63 4.33
N LEU A 15 -3.14 6.36 5.35
CA LEU A 15 -4.00 7.30 6.10
C LEU A 15 -4.54 8.43 5.22
N ARG A 16 -3.74 8.93 4.27
CA ARG A 16 -4.19 9.96 3.32
C ARG A 16 -5.23 9.43 2.35
N VAL A 17 -5.09 8.18 1.89
CA VAL A 17 -6.08 7.56 1.01
C VAL A 17 -7.39 7.33 1.75
N LEU A 18 -7.37 6.92 3.02
CA LEU A 18 -8.59 6.82 3.83
C LEU A 18 -9.32 8.17 3.92
N LYS A 19 -8.60 9.25 4.24
CA LYS A 19 -9.18 10.60 4.27
C LYS A 19 -9.73 11.06 2.91
N LEU A 20 -9.09 10.65 1.82
CA LEU A 20 -9.56 10.95 0.47
C LEU A 20 -10.88 10.24 0.17
N VAL A 21 -10.97 8.94 0.47
CA VAL A 21 -12.19 8.16 0.17
C VAL A 21 -13.36 8.53 1.08
N ASP A 22 -13.09 8.99 2.30
CA ASP A 22 -14.12 9.53 3.21
C ASP A 22 -14.75 10.82 2.66
N ALA A 23 -14.02 11.57 1.81
CA ALA A 23 -14.52 12.79 1.17
C ALA A 23 -15.27 12.52 -0.15
N LEU A 24 -15.28 11.27 -0.65
CA LEU A 24 -15.96 10.94 -1.90
C LEU A 24 -17.49 10.89 -1.71
N PRO A 25 -18.28 11.37 -2.68
CA PRO A 25 -19.73 11.26 -2.64
C PRO A 25 -20.19 9.81 -2.50
N ASN A 26 -21.25 9.59 -1.72
CA ASN A 26 -21.82 8.25 -1.49
C ASN A 26 -22.67 7.75 -2.69
N THR A 27 -22.07 7.72 -3.88
CA THR A 27 -22.65 7.22 -5.12
C THR A 27 -22.07 5.85 -5.46
N ILE A 28 -22.66 5.14 -6.42
CA ILE A 28 -22.14 3.85 -6.89
C ILE A 28 -20.70 4.01 -7.43
N ALA A 29 -20.47 5.05 -8.24
CA ALA A 29 -19.14 5.38 -8.76
C ALA A 29 -18.16 5.73 -7.63
N GLY A 30 -18.58 6.55 -6.66
CA GLY A 30 -17.78 6.90 -5.49
C GLY A 30 -17.34 5.68 -4.71
N ARG A 31 -18.28 4.76 -4.40
CA ARG A 31 -17.97 3.49 -3.70
C ARG A 31 -17.02 2.59 -4.48
N ALA A 32 -17.20 2.47 -5.80
CA ALA A 32 -16.33 1.67 -6.65
C ALA A 32 -14.89 2.19 -6.63
N ILE A 33 -14.72 3.50 -6.79
CA ILE A 33 -13.42 4.18 -6.73
C ILE A 33 -12.81 4.06 -5.33
N SER A 34 -13.59 4.31 -4.27
CA SER A 34 -13.14 4.17 -2.88
C SER A 34 -12.61 2.76 -2.60
N SER A 35 -13.33 1.73 -3.03
CA SER A 35 -12.91 0.33 -2.85
C SER A 35 -11.61 0.01 -3.57
N GLN A 36 -11.44 0.49 -4.81
CA GLN A 36 -10.19 0.31 -5.56
C GLN A 36 -9.03 1.03 -4.88
N LEU A 37 -9.20 2.31 -4.54
CA LEU A 37 -8.17 3.13 -3.89
C LEU A 37 -7.71 2.53 -2.56
N VAL A 38 -8.66 2.12 -1.70
CA VAL A 38 -8.35 1.52 -0.40
C VAL A 38 -7.54 0.23 -0.59
N ARG A 39 -7.95 -0.67 -1.48
CA ARG A 39 -7.22 -1.93 -1.71
C ARG A 39 -5.81 -1.69 -2.23
N SER A 40 -5.65 -0.85 -3.25
CA SER A 40 -4.33 -0.52 -3.80
C SER A 40 -3.43 0.13 -2.75
N ALA A 41 -3.94 1.08 -1.98
CA ALA A 41 -3.15 1.76 -0.95
C ALA A 41 -2.74 0.87 0.22
N MET A 42 -3.62 -0.05 0.63
CA MET A 42 -3.32 -1.01 1.68
C MET A 42 -2.34 -2.10 1.21
N SER A 43 -2.36 -2.46 -0.08
CA SER A 43 -1.39 -3.39 -0.69
C SER A 43 0.04 -2.89 -0.52
N VAL A 44 0.32 -1.62 -0.81
CA VAL A 44 1.66 -1.01 -0.69
C VAL A 44 2.26 -1.24 0.72
N GLY A 45 1.48 -0.95 1.77
CA GLY A 45 1.95 -1.14 3.16
C GLY A 45 2.05 -2.61 3.58
N ALA A 46 1.21 -3.50 3.03
CA ALA A 46 1.28 -4.93 3.28
C ALA A 46 2.51 -5.56 2.62
N ASN A 47 2.74 -5.23 1.35
CA ASN A 47 3.86 -5.70 0.55
C ASN A 47 5.21 -5.19 1.06
N HIS A 48 5.29 -3.91 1.44
CA HIS A 48 6.48 -3.39 2.10
C HIS A 48 6.81 -4.14 3.39
N ARG A 49 5.79 -4.44 4.22
CA ARG A 49 5.96 -5.24 5.44
C ARG A 49 6.36 -6.69 5.13
N ALA A 50 5.84 -7.28 4.06
CA ALA A 50 6.21 -8.63 3.63
C ALA A 50 7.67 -8.70 3.17
N ALA A 51 8.12 -7.74 2.35
CA ALA A 51 9.52 -7.60 1.96
C ALA A 51 10.42 -7.43 3.19
N CYS A 52 10.03 -6.59 4.15
CA CYS A 52 10.76 -6.39 5.41
C CYS A 52 10.92 -7.64 6.31
N ARG A 53 10.15 -8.70 6.07
CA ARG A 53 10.20 -10.01 6.77
C ARG A 53 10.93 -11.09 5.97
N ALA A 54 11.47 -10.76 4.79
CA ALA A 54 12.26 -11.70 4.00
C ALA A 54 13.45 -12.24 4.81
N ARG A 55 13.71 -13.54 4.68
CA ARG A 55 14.78 -14.25 5.40
C ARG A 55 16.12 -14.21 4.65
N SER A 56 16.13 -13.71 3.42
CA SER A 56 17.33 -13.54 2.60
C SER A 56 17.18 -12.36 1.63
N ARG A 57 18.31 -11.90 1.07
CA ARG A 57 18.32 -10.85 0.03
C ARG A 57 17.58 -11.28 -1.24
N VAL A 58 17.64 -12.57 -1.59
CA VAL A 58 16.94 -13.14 -2.75
C VAL A 58 15.43 -13.11 -2.53
N GLU A 59 14.97 -13.52 -1.35
CA GLU A 59 13.55 -13.47 -1.00
C GLU A 59 13.03 -12.03 -0.96
N PHE A 60 13.85 -11.08 -0.50
CA PHE A 60 13.52 -9.65 -0.52
C PHE A 60 13.31 -9.14 -1.95
N ALA A 61 14.23 -9.46 -2.87
CA ALA A 61 14.13 -9.06 -4.28
C ALA A 61 12.92 -9.69 -4.97
N ALA A 62 12.64 -10.98 -4.73
CA ALA A 62 11.48 -11.66 -5.28
C ALA A 62 10.15 -11.02 -4.81
N LYS A 63 10.04 -10.70 -3.52
CA LYS A 63 8.85 -10.00 -2.98
C LYS A 63 8.67 -8.61 -3.57
N LEU A 64 9.75 -7.90 -3.90
CA LEU A 64 9.66 -6.62 -4.63
C LEU A 64 9.24 -6.82 -6.09
N GLY A 65 9.67 -7.90 -6.74
CA GLY A 65 9.23 -8.28 -8.08
C GLY A 65 7.71 -8.44 -8.16
N THR A 66 7.11 -9.15 -7.20
CA THR A 66 5.65 -9.30 -7.11
C THR A 66 4.93 -7.95 -6.97
N VAL A 67 5.51 -6.98 -6.27
CA VAL A 67 4.92 -5.63 -6.14
C VAL A 67 4.98 -4.85 -7.45
N LEU A 68 5.99 -5.10 -8.27
CA LEU A 68 6.15 -4.44 -9.57
C LEU A 68 5.16 -4.98 -10.61
N GLU A 69 4.69 -6.22 -10.45
CA GLU A 69 3.72 -6.88 -11.33
C GLU A 69 2.25 -6.50 -11.00
N GLU A 70 1.99 -5.89 -9.84
CA GLU A 70 0.66 -5.43 -9.39
C GLU A 70 0.20 -4.09 -9.99
#